data_AF-A0A2N7QXT3-F1
#
_entry.id   AF-A0A2N7QXT3-F1
#
_cell.length_a   1.000
_cell.length_b   1.000
_cell.length_c   1.000
_cell.angle_alpha   90.00
_cell.angle_beta   90.00
_cell.angle_gamma   90.00
#
_symmetry.space_group_name_H-M   'P 1'
#
loop_
_entity.id
_entity.type
_entity.pdbx_description
1 polymer ?
#
loop_
_entity_poly.entity_id
_entity_poly.type
_entity_poly.pdbx_seq_one_letter_code
_entity_poly.pdbx_strand_id
1 'polypeptide(L)'
;MFFRNLTMFRFSSNVSDDLNRLDEVLGEHRLRPCGPMEMGTKGFVPPVGRGEEAALTHVVNACTMVTVGSEDKLLPGVVVNDELHRRVQKIAEEEGRKVGGRERKRLKEDVLNELVPRAFIRSSRQRAYVDKKNGWLVLDTSSRKSAENTLTQMREALGSFPAVPLAPEEGPRVLMTDWLANGNLPAGLALGDEVELRDAASATGAIAKCRRQDLDGEEVKEHLRNGKQVFQLGLTFDERMSFVLGEDLIVRKLKFLDVVVDELGDSHPDAAAEADATFALLTLEVERLLGKLEEWFGLPRPAEA
;
A
#
# COMPACT_ATOMS: atom_id res chain seq x y z
N MET A 1 -13.21 0.74 -9.23
CA MET A 1 -11.89 0.04 -9.41
C MET A 1 -11.51 -0.71 -8.15
N PHE A 2 -11.09 -1.97 -8.29
CA PHE A 2 -10.61 -2.80 -7.17
C PHE A 2 -9.27 -2.37 -6.59
N PHE A 3 -8.95 -2.90 -5.41
CA PHE A 3 -7.60 -2.82 -4.83
C PHE A 3 -6.65 -3.73 -5.61
N ARG A 4 -5.37 -3.33 -5.71
CA ARG A 4 -4.31 -4.07 -6.39
C ARG A 4 -3.30 -4.67 -5.43
N ASN A 5 -3.25 -4.19 -4.20
CA ASN A 5 -2.38 -4.71 -3.15
C ASN A 5 -3.10 -4.59 -1.82
N LEU A 6 -2.76 -5.43 -0.84
CA LEU A 6 -3.30 -5.36 0.52
C LEU A 6 -2.13 -5.30 1.50
N THR A 7 -1.97 -4.17 2.17
CA THR A 7 -1.24 -4.10 3.44
C THR A 7 -2.27 -4.04 4.55
N MET A 8 -2.13 -4.91 5.55
CA MET A 8 -3.17 -5.16 6.53
C MET A 8 -2.67 -4.90 7.95
N PHE A 9 -3.58 -4.43 8.80
CA PHE A 9 -3.39 -4.21 10.22
C PHE A 9 -4.60 -4.74 10.98
N ARG A 10 -4.41 -5.07 12.26
CA ARG A 10 -5.48 -5.51 13.16
C ARG A 10 -5.76 -4.46 14.22
N PHE A 11 -7.01 -4.36 14.66
CA PHE A 11 -7.42 -3.51 15.78
C PHE A 11 -8.47 -4.20 16.66
N SER A 12 -8.57 -3.79 17.93
CA SER A 12 -9.47 -4.40 18.92
C SER A 12 -10.94 -4.02 18.69
N SER A 13 -11.86 -4.60 19.45
CA SER A 13 -13.29 -4.24 19.47
C SER A 13 -13.50 -2.74 19.72
N ASN A 14 -12.85 -2.18 20.75
CA ASN A 14 -13.02 -0.77 21.18
C ASN A 14 -12.75 0.25 20.06
N VAL A 15 -11.77 -0.02 19.20
CA VAL A 15 -11.45 0.86 18.06
C VAL A 15 -12.61 0.93 17.05
N SER A 16 -13.44 -0.12 16.98
CA SER A 16 -14.58 -0.17 16.07
C SER A 16 -15.62 0.90 16.39
N ASP A 17 -15.77 1.24 17.67
CA ASP A 17 -16.70 2.30 18.11
C ASP A 17 -16.20 3.69 17.72
N ASP A 18 -14.90 3.95 17.88
CA ASP A 18 -14.27 5.20 17.44
C ASP A 18 -14.41 5.41 15.92
N LEU A 19 -14.37 4.32 15.14
CA LEU A 19 -14.57 4.37 13.69
C LEU A 19 -15.99 4.75 13.25
N ASN A 20 -16.97 4.81 14.16
CA ASN A 20 -18.30 5.35 13.84
C ASN A 20 -18.29 6.89 13.72
N ARG A 21 -17.27 7.55 14.27
CA ARG A 21 -17.14 9.02 14.25
C ARG A 21 -16.41 9.55 13.01
N LEU A 22 -15.99 8.67 12.09
CA LEU A 22 -15.21 9.05 10.90
C LEU A 22 -15.91 10.18 10.10
N ASP A 23 -17.21 10.08 9.87
CA ASP A 23 -17.94 11.07 9.08
C ASP A 23 -17.88 12.49 9.68
N GLU A 24 -17.83 12.57 11.01
CA GLU A 24 -17.79 13.82 11.77
C GLU A 24 -16.38 14.41 11.78
N VAL A 25 -15.36 13.59 12.02
CA VAL A 25 -14.00 14.10 12.27
C VAL A 25 -13.18 14.31 11.00
N LEU A 26 -13.43 13.56 9.92
CA LEU A 26 -12.58 13.64 8.72
C LEU A 26 -12.69 15.00 8.01
N GLY A 27 -13.79 15.73 8.21
CA GLY A 27 -14.02 17.05 7.63
C GLY A 27 -12.94 18.07 8.01
N GLU A 28 -12.47 18.03 9.26
CA GLU A 28 -11.42 18.93 9.77
C GLU A 28 -10.02 18.59 9.21
N HIS A 29 -9.87 17.39 8.65
CA HIS A 29 -8.62 16.86 8.12
C HIS A 29 -8.64 16.69 6.59
N ARG A 30 -9.50 17.44 5.88
CA ARG A 30 -9.54 17.42 4.41
C ARG A 30 -8.20 17.82 3.80
N LEU A 31 -7.85 17.19 2.68
CA LEU A 31 -6.69 17.58 1.90
C LEU A 31 -6.86 19.03 1.42
N ARG A 32 -5.97 19.90 1.87
CA ARG A 32 -5.84 21.26 1.34
C ARG A 32 -4.82 21.31 0.19
N PRO A 33 -4.97 22.28 -0.73
CA PRO A 33 -3.97 22.54 -1.76
C PRO A 33 -2.58 22.80 -1.16
N CYS A 34 -1.56 22.34 -1.88
CA CYS A 34 -0.17 22.54 -1.52
C CYS A 34 0.25 24.01 -1.68
N GLY A 35 0.82 24.58 -0.62
CA GLY A 35 1.26 25.98 -0.61
C GLY A 35 2.43 26.25 -1.59
N PRO A 36 2.68 27.52 -1.96
CA PRO A 36 3.72 27.87 -2.93
C PRO A 36 5.14 27.51 -2.47
N MET A 37 5.41 27.51 -1.16
CA MET A 37 6.71 27.14 -0.57
C MET A 37 6.68 25.79 0.15
N GLU A 38 5.56 25.09 0.10
CA GLU A 38 5.40 23.79 0.74
C GLU A 38 5.80 22.67 -0.22
N MET A 39 6.54 21.67 0.28
CA MET A 39 6.96 20.53 -0.55
C MET A 39 5.84 19.52 -0.77
N GLY A 40 4.86 19.47 0.12
CA GLY A 40 3.65 18.69 -0.09
C GLY A 40 2.66 18.76 1.07
N THR A 41 1.41 18.45 0.79
CA THR A 41 0.32 18.33 1.76
C THR A 41 -0.29 16.93 1.74
N LYS A 42 -0.98 16.59 2.82
CA LYS A 42 -1.77 15.36 2.96
C LYS A 42 -3.07 15.68 3.66
N GLY A 43 -4.07 14.83 3.43
CA GLY A 43 -5.36 14.90 4.12
C GLY A 43 -6.38 13.97 3.46
N PHE A 44 -7.60 13.98 3.97
CA PHE A 44 -8.66 13.11 3.48
C PHE A 44 -9.32 13.68 2.22
N VAL A 45 -9.67 12.79 1.31
CA VAL A 45 -10.38 13.10 0.06
C VAL A 45 -11.54 12.11 -0.14
N PRO A 46 -12.61 12.50 -0.86
CA PRO A 46 -13.76 11.63 -1.08
C PRO A 46 -13.39 10.29 -1.76
N PRO A 47 -13.69 9.11 -1.20
CA PRO A 47 -13.43 7.84 -1.87
C PRO A 47 -14.18 7.72 -3.20
N VAL A 48 -15.41 8.26 -3.23
CA VAL A 48 -16.31 8.30 -4.38
C VAL A 48 -16.71 9.76 -4.65
N GLY A 49 -16.88 10.13 -5.92
CA GLY A 49 -17.22 11.49 -6.31
C GLY A 49 -16.07 12.48 -6.21
N ARG A 50 -16.39 13.78 -6.35
CA ARG A 50 -15.46 14.90 -6.33
C ARG A 50 -16.12 16.12 -5.68
N GLY A 51 -15.31 17.06 -5.22
CA GLY A 51 -15.78 18.32 -4.63
C GLY A 51 -15.78 18.32 -3.11
N GLU A 52 -16.04 19.49 -2.53
CA GLU A 52 -16.02 19.71 -1.08
C GLU A 52 -17.24 19.09 -0.38
N GLU A 53 -18.38 19.05 -1.07
CA GLU A 53 -19.64 18.47 -0.56
C GLU A 53 -19.65 16.94 -0.57
N ALA A 54 -18.73 16.30 -1.30
CA ALA A 54 -18.65 14.86 -1.36
C ALA A 54 -18.21 14.28 0.01
N ALA A 55 -18.87 13.18 0.39
CA ALA A 55 -18.58 12.46 1.62
C ALA A 55 -17.13 11.93 1.63
N LEU A 56 -16.48 11.99 2.79
CA LEU A 56 -15.09 11.52 2.97
C LEU A 56 -15.01 10.02 3.29
N THR A 57 -16.16 9.40 3.46
CA THR A 57 -16.32 7.98 3.70
C THR A 57 -17.27 7.39 2.67
N HIS A 58 -17.20 6.07 2.53
CA HIS A 58 -18.15 5.30 1.76
C HIS A 58 -18.36 3.97 2.48
N VAL A 59 -19.59 3.73 2.91
CA VAL A 59 -19.94 2.64 3.83
C VAL A 59 -20.75 1.59 3.10
N VAL A 60 -20.30 0.34 3.18
CA VAL A 60 -21.06 -0.83 2.71
C VAL A 60 -20.96 -1.89 3.80
N ASN A 61 -22.12 -2.30 4.34
CA ASN A 61 -22.21 -3.21 5.50
C ASN A 61 -21.35 -2.72 6.68
N ALA A 62 -20.51 -3.59 7.25
CA ALA A 62 -19.60 -3.25 8.35
C ALA A 62 -18.28 -2.61 7.87
N CYS A 63 -18.12 -2.40 6.55
CA CYS A 63 -16.91 -1.86 5.96
C CYS A 63 -17.05 -0.37 5.66
N THR A 64 -16.07 0.42 6.06
CA THR A 64 -16.01 1.86 5.77
C THR A 64 -14.74 2.17 5.00
N MET A 65 -14.87 2.63 3.75
CA MET A 65 -13.76 3.09 2.93
C MET A 65 -13.42 4.55 3.26
N VAL A 66 -12.12 4.84 3.34
CA VAL A 66 -11.55 6.17 3.43
C VAL A 66 -10.45 6.33 2.39
N THR A 67 -10.16 7.57 1.99
CA THR A 67 -9.04 7.84 1.07
C THR A 67 -8.19 8.98 1.59
N VAL A 68 -6.88 8.73 1.72
CA VAL A 68 -5.88 9.76 2.02
C VAL A 68 -5.28 10.24 0.72
N GLY A 69 -5.43 11.53 0.42
CA GLY A 69 -4.79 12.19 -0.70
C GLY A 69 -3.45 12.83 -0.29
N SER A 70 -2.56 13.01 -1.26
CA SER A 70 -1.40 13.89 -1.13
C SER A 70 -1.23 14.77 -2.35
N GLU A 71 -0.64 15.94 -2.15
CA GLU A 71 -0.11 16.79 -3.22
C GLU A 71 1.36 17.03 -2.94
N ASP A 72 2.25 16.55 -3.82
CA ASP A 72 3.70 16.68 -3.67
C ASP A 72 4.29 17.53 -4.80
N LYS A 73 5.16 18.49 -4.47
CA LYS A 73 5.91 19.26 -5.46
C LYS A 73 6.92 18.35 -6.17
N LEU A 74 6.78 18.24 -7.48
CA LEU A 74 7.70 17.55 -8.37
C LEU A 74 8.93 18.41 -8.62
N LEU A 75 9.86 18.39 -7.66
CA LEU A 75 11.17 19.02 -7.79
C LEU A 75 12.28 17.97 -7.62
N PRO A 76 12.67 17.27 -8.72
CA PRO A 76 13.75 16.31 -8.66
C PRO A 76 15.06 16.96 -8.21
N GLY A 77 15.81 16.29 -7.33
CA GLY A 77 17.08 16.81 -6.82
C GLY A 77 18.11 17.11 -7.91
N VAL A 78 18.05 16.42 -9.04
CA VAL A 78 18.89 16.68 -10.21
C VAL A 78 18.67 18.10 -10.74
N VAL A 79 17.42 18.55 -10.89
CA VAL A 79 17.09 19.90 -11.37
C VAL A 79 17.65 20.98 -10.43
N VAL A 80 17.54 20.77 -9.12
CA VAL A 80 18.09 21.68 -8.11
C VAL A 80 19.62 21.74 -8.19
N ASN A 81 20.26 20.58 -8.37
CA ASN A 81 21.72 20.49 -8.44
C ASN A 81 22.29 21.09 -9.73
N ASP A 82 21.62 20.90 -10.86
CA ASP A 82 22.04 21.45 -12.15
C ASP A 82 21.96 22.98 -12.15
N GLU A 83 20.85 23.54 -11.64
CA GLU A 83 20.70 25.00 -11.52
C GLU A 83 21.70 25.59 -10.51
N LEU A 84 21.91 24.92 -9.37
CA LEU A 84 22.96 25.30 -8.41
C LEU A 84 24.35 25.28 -9.06
N HIS A 85 24.66 24.25 -9.85
CA HIS A 85 25.94 24.14 -10.53
C HIS A 85 26.13 25.27 -11.54
N ARG A 86 25.08 25.60 -12.31
CA ARG A 86 25.09 26.72 -13.27
C ARG A 86 25.39 28.06 -12.60
N ARG A 87 24.79 28.34 -11.44
CA ARG A 87 25.06 29.57 -10.66
C ARG A 87 26.48 29.60 -10.10
N VAL A 88 26.96 28.47 -9.59
CA VAL A 88 28.33 28.35 -9.07
C VAL A 88 29.36 28.58 -10.18
N GLN A 89 29.13 28.01 -11.37
CA GLN A 89 30.01 28.19 -12.51
C GLN A 89 30.02 29.65 -12.98
N LYS A 90 28.85 30.29 -13.06
CA LYS A 90 28.73 31.71 -13.43
C LYS A 90 29.54 32.62 -12.51
N ILE A 91 29.42 32.44 -11.18
CA ILE A 91 30.21 33.21 -10.19
C ILE A 91 31.71 32.96 -10.37
N ALA A 92 32.10 31.71 -10.64
CA ALA A 92 33.51 31.38 -10.82
C ALA A 92 34.11 32.02 -12.09
N GLU A 93 33.34 32.11 -13.16
CA GLU A 93 33.73 32.78 -14.42
C GLU A 93 33.78 34.31 -14.26
N GLU A 94 32.81 34.91 -13.57
CA GLU A 94 32.71 36.36 -13.40
C GLU A 94 33.71 36.93 -12.37
N GLU A 95 33.93 36.21 -11.26
CA GLU A 95 34.77 36.69 -10.14
C GLU A 95 36.16 36.04 -10.09
N GLY A 96 36.45 35.08 -10.96
CA GLY A 96 37.75 34.39 -11.02
C GLY A 96 38.10 33.59 -9.76
N ARG A 97 37.10 33.24 -8.93
CA ARG A 97 37.29 32.53 -7.65
C ARG A 97 36.37 31.32 -7.52
N LYS A 98 36.73 30.38 -6.64
CA LYS A 98 35.83 29.27 -6.28
C LYS A 98 34.77 29.73 -5.28
N VAL A 99 33.55 29.22 -5.44
CA VAL A 99 32.45 29.41 -4.49
C VAL A 99 32.70 28.57 -3.24
N GLY A 100 32.71 29.22 -2.07
CA GLY A 100 32.93 28.54 -0.78
C GLY A 100 31.71 27.72 -0.34
N GLY A 101 31.90 26.75 0.57
CA GLY A 101 30.82 25.87 1.03
C GLY A 101 29.61 26.59 1.63
N ARG A 102 29.84 27.64 2.43
CA ARG A 102 28.78 28.47 3.03
C ARG A 102 27.96 29.21 1.98
N GLU A 103 28.64 29.78 0.99
CA GLU A 103 28.01 30.50 -0.11
C GLU A 103 27.21 29.54 -1.01
N ARG A 104 27.76 28.36 -1.31
CA ARG A 104 27.06 27.33 -2.06
C ARG A 104 25.78 26.87 -1.36
N LYS A 105 25.77 26.78 -0.03
CA LYS A 105 24.55 26.47 0.74
C LYS A 105 23.49 27.55 0.58
N ARG A 106 23.87 28.83 0.69
CA ARG A 106 22.97 29.97 0.46
C ARG A 106 22.40 29.95 -0.96
N LEU A 107 23.25 29.75 -1.97
CA LEU A 107 22.81 29.63 -3.37
C LEU A 107 21.82 28.48 -3.55
N LYS A 108 21.99 27.36 -2.85
CA LYS A 108 21.04 26.25 -2.90
C LYS A 108 19.68 26.62 -2.29
N GLU A 109 19.67 27.37 -1.19
CA GLU A 109 18.44 27.89 -0.57
C GLU A 109 17.73 28.87 -1.52
N ASP A 110 18.47 29.76 -2.19
CA ASP A 110 17.93 30.68 -3.20
C ASP A 110 17.32 29.92 -4.39
N VAL A 111 18.02 28.90 -4.90
CA VAL A 111 17.52 28.02 -5.96
C VAL A 111 16.22 27.33 -5.52
N LEU A 112 16.13 26.85 -4.28
CA LEU A 112 14.90 26.23 -3.78
C LEU A 112 13.75 27.25 -3.68
N ASN A 113 14.01 28.45 -3.16
CA ASN A 113 13.02 29.52 -3.05
C ASN A 113 12.45 29.92 -4.42
N GLU A 114 13.25 29.84 -5.49
CA GLU A 114 12.81 30.11 -6.85
C GLU A 114 12.11 28.93 -7.52
N LEU A 115 12.59 27.70 -7.29
CA LEU A 115 12.10 26.52 -8.01
C LEU A 115 10.87 25.87 -7.35
N VAL A 116 10.72 25.90 -6.03
CA VAL A 116 9.59 25.27 -5.32
C VAL A 116 8.24 25.85 -5.75
N PRO A 117 8.06 27.19 -5.85
CA PRO A 117 6.79 27.77 -6.31
C PRO A 117 6.44 27.36 -7.75
N ARG A 118 7.46 27.13 -8.59
CA ARG A 118 7.33 26.78 -10.01
C ARG A 118 7.16 25.28 -10.25
N ALA A 119 7.42 24.45 -9.24
CA ALA A 119 7.35 23.01 -9.38
C ALA A 119 5.89 22.56 -9.56
N PHE A 120 5.67 21.66 -10.53
CA PHE A 120 4.39 21.02 -10.76
C PHE A 120 3.98 20.19 -9.54
N ILE A 121 2.67 20.04 -9.33
CA ILE A 121 2.12 19.22 -8.25
C ILE A 121 1.80 17.83 -8.81
N ARG A 122 2.23 16.79 -8.11
CA ARG A 122 1.76 15.42 -8.30
C ARG A 122 0.78 15.09 -7.21
N SER A 123 -0.47 14.84 -7.59
CA SER A 123 -1.47 14.32 -6.67
C SER A 123 -1.39 12.80 -6.59
N SER A 124 -1.58 12.24 -5.40
CA SER A 124 -1.73 10.80 -5.18
C SER A 124 -2.91 10.51 -4.26
N ARG A 125 -3.44 9.29 -4.33
CA ARG A 125 -4.56 8.84 -3.51
C ARG A 125 -4.26 7.44 -2.99
N GLN A 126 -4.42 7.26 -1.69
CA GLN A 126 -4.29 5.98 -1.02
C GLN A 126 -5.64 5.60 -0.44
N ARG A 127 -6.20 4.49 -0.94
CA ARG A 127 -7.46 3.96 -0.43
C ARG A 127 -7.20 2.99 0.70
N ALA A 128 -8.06 3.03 1.69
CA ALA A 128 -8.12 2.05 2.76
C ALA A 128 -9.58 1.78 3.09
N TYR A 129 -9.86 0.60 3.65
CA TYR A 129 -11.12 0.39 4.34
C TYR A 129 -10.88 -0.24 5.70
N VAL A 130 -11.80 0.02 6.61
CA VAL A 130 -11.88 -0.62 7.92
C VAL A 130 -13.05 -1.59 7.92
N ASP A 131 -12.81 -2.82 8.34
CA ASP A 131 -13.83 -3.81 8.65
C ASP A 131 -14.04 -3.80 10.18
N LYS A 132 -15.10 -3.12 10.61
CA LYS A 132 -15.42 -2.93 12.03
C LYS A 132 -15.80 -4.25 12.71
N LYS A 133 -16.43 -5.16 11.95
CA LYS A 133 -16.91 -6.45 12.46
C LYS A 133 -15.72 -7.34 12.81
N ASN A 134 -14.81 -7.54 11.86
CA ASN A 134 -13.71 -8.49 12.02
C ASN A 134 -12.42 -7.85 12.56
N GLY A 135 -12.32 -6.52 12.61
CA GLY A 135 -11.17 -5.81 13.20
C GLY A 135 -9.98 -5.65 12.25
N TRP A 136 -10.25 -5.45 10.96
CA TRP A 136 -9.21 -5.29 9.94
C TRP A 136 -9.14 -3.88 9.40
N LEU A 137 -7.93 -3.35 9.25
CA LEU A 137 -7.64 -2.20 8.40
C LEU A 137 -6.88 -2.70 7.18
N VAL A 138 -7.42 -2.44 6.00
CA VAL A 138 -6.88 -2.93 4.73
C VAL A 138 -6.57 -1.75 3.81
N LEU A 139 -5.33 -1.65 3.34
CA LEU A 139 -4.85 -0.54 2.53
C LEU A 139 -4.41 -1.00 1.14
N ASP A 140 -4.76 -0.25 0.10
CA ASP A 140 -4.46 -0.52 -1.31
C ASP A 140 -2.98 -0.23 -1.68
N THR A 141 -2.05 -0.90 -1.00
CA THR A 141 -0.61 -0.63 -1.14
C THR A 141 0.24 -1.84 -0.83
N SER A 142 1.40 -1.91 -1.48
CA SER A 142 2.47 -2.85 -1.15
C SER A 142 3.61 -2.21 -0.37
N SER A 143 3.54 -0.89 -0.13
CA SER A 143 4.53 -0.11 0.62
C SER A 143 4.11 0.06 2.07
N ARG A 144 4.88 -0.53 2.99
CA ARG A 144 4.73 -0.32 4.45
C ARG A 144 4.78 1.16 4.83
N LYS A 145 5.69 1.93 4.23
CA LYS A 145 5.81 3.37 4.47
C LYS A 145 4.52 4.12 4.08
N SER A 146 3.93 3.77 2.95
CA SER A 146 2.65 4.38 2.53
C SER A 146 1.50 4.00 3.46
N ALA A 147 1.51 2.75 3.94
CA ALA A 147 0.51 2.28 4.88
C ALA A 147 0.61 3.00 6.23
N GLU A 148 1.81 3.08 6.82
CA GLU A 148 2.06 3.82 8.06
C GLU A 148 1.69 5.30 7.96
N ASN A 149 1.98 5.95 6.83
CA ASN A 149 1.54 7.33 6.59
C ASN A 149 0.01 7.46 6.66
N THR A 150 -0.72 6.47 6.19
CA THR A 150 -2.19 6.46 6.23
C THR A 150 -2.69 6.26 7.66
N LEU A 151 -2.09 5.33 8.41
CA LEU A 151 -2.39 5.17 9.84
C LEU A 151 -2.11 6.46 10.61
N THR A 152 -1.02 7.18 10.29
CA THR A 152 -0.74 8.49 10.91
C THR A 152 -1.85 9.50 10.65
N GLN A 153 -2.37 9.59 9.42
CA GLN A 153 -3.51 10.48 9.12
C GLN A 153 -4.79 10.04 9.85
N MET A 154 -5.04 8.74 9.96
CA MET A 154 -6.18 8.23 10.76
C MET A 154 -6.03 8.56 12.24
N ARG A 155 -4.82 8.42 12.82
CA ARG A 155 -4.53 8.80 14.21
C ARG A 155 -4.69 10.31 14.43
N GLU A 156 -4.25 11.13 13.49
CA GLU A 156 -4.42 12.59 13.57
C GLU A 156 -5.90 12.98 13.59
N ALA A 157 -6.74 12.34 12.76
CA ALA A 157 -8.17 12.65 12.70
C ALA A 157 -8.99 12.09 13.87
N LEU A 158 -8.68 10.88 14.34
CA LEU A 158 -9.41 10.23 15.44
C LEU A 158 -8.85 10.59 16.82
N GLY A 159 -7.68 11.24 16.88
CA GLY A 159 -6.90 11.46 18.10
C GLY A 159 -6.14 10.21 18.59
N SER A 160 -6.74 9.03 18.45
CA SER A 160 -6.11 7.74 18.69
C SER A 160 -6.61 6.71 17.68
N PHE A 161 -5.74 5.81 17.24
CA PHE A 161 -6.10 4.70 16.36
C PHE A 161 -5.09 3.54 16.53
N PRO A 162 -5.25 2.69 17.56
CA PRO A 162 -4.32 1.62 17.88
C PRO A 162 -4.52 0.40 16.96
N ALA A 163 -4.18 0.58 15.68
CA ALA A 163 -4.06 -0.51 14.72
C ALA A 163 -2.59 -1.02 14.69
N VAL A 164 -2.40 -2.32 14.77
CA VAL A 164 -1.09 -2.98 14.84
C VAL A 164 -0.79 -3.80 13.59
N PRO A 165 0.47 -3.90 13.15
CA PRO A 165 0.86 -4.81 12.09
C PRO A 165 0.48 -6.26 12.41
N LEU A 166 0.36 -7.09 11.39
CA LEU A 166 0.10 -8.52 11.56
C LEU A 166 1.25 -9.20 12.31
N ALA A 167 0.89 -9.98 13.32
CA ALA A 167 1.80 -10.80 14.11
C ALA A 167 1.39 -12.27 13.94
N PRO A 168 1.92 -12.96 12.91
CA PRO A 168 1.58 -14.36 12.68
C PRO A 168 2.20 -15.27 13.74
N GLU A 169 1.41 -16.24 14.20
CA GLU A 169 1.87 -17.35 15.03
C GLU A 169 2.75 -18.31 14.22
N GLU A 170 2.36 -18.57 12.96
CA GLU A 170 3.10 -19.41 12.03
C GLU A 170 3.96 -18.58 11.06
N GLY A 171 5.25 -18.88 10.99
CA GLY A 171 6.20 -18.11 10.18
C GLY A 171 5.87 -18.16 8.68
N PRO A 172 5.46 -17.05 8.03
CA PRO A 172 4.93 -17.11 6.67
C PRO A 172 5.91 -17.67 5.64
N ARG A 173 7.21 -17.33 5.78
CA ARG A 173 8.28 -17.88 4.95
C ARG A 173 8.38 -19.41 5.06
N VAL A 174 8.25 -19.96 6.27
CA VAL A 174 8.36 -21.42 6.50
C VAL A 174 7.18 -22.12 5.86
N LEU A 175 5.96 -21.64 6.14
CA LEU A 175 4.72 -22.22 5.63
C LEU A 175 4.65 -22.17 4.09
N MET A 176 4.96 -21.02 3.48
CA MET A 176 5.00 -20.91 2.02
C MET A 176 6.10 -21.76 1.38
N THR A 177 7.22 -21.97 2.07
CA THR A 177 8.28 -22.88 1.58
C THR A 177 7.79 -24.33 1.64
N ASP A 178 7.07 -24.73 2.69
CA ASP A 178 6.46 -26.06 2.79
C ASP A 178 5.42 -26.30 1.71
N TRP A 179 4.54 -25.32 1.45
CA TRP A 179 3.55 -25.38 0.37
C TRP A 179 4.21 -25.67 -0.98
N LEU A 180 5.28 -24.94 -1.30
CA LEU A 180 5.97 -25.08 -2.57
C LEU A 180 6.84 -26.35 -2.65
N ALA A 181 7.52 -26.71 -1.57
CA ALA A 181 8.44 -27.85 -1.56
C ALA A 181 7.72 -29.20 -1.51
N ASN A 182 6.64 -29.28 -0.72
CA ASN A 182 5.96 -30.53 -0.39
C ASN A 182 4.56 -30.64 -0.99
N GLY A 183 4.06 -29.58 -1.64
CA GLY A 183 2.71 -29.57 -2.20
C GLY A 183 1.60 -29.53 -1.15
N ASN A 184 1.92 -29.17 0.09
CA ASN A 184 0.99 -29.12 1.22
C ASN A 184 0.11 -27.84 1.20
N LEU A 185 -0.41 -27.47 0.03
CA LEU A 185 -1.25 -26.29 -0.08
C LEU A 185 -2.57 -26.51 0.68
N PRO A 186 -3.04 -25.51 1.46
CA PRO A 186 -4.37 -25.54 2.04
C PRO A 186 -5.46 -25.64 0.97
N ALA A 187 -6.61 -26.19 1.34
CA ALA A 187 -7.75 -26.29 0.44
C ALA A 187 -8.15 -24.91 -0.12
N GLY A 188 -8.39 -24.86 -1.43
CA GLY A 188 -8.73 -23.62 -2.15
C GLY A 188 -7.51 -22.85 -2.68
N LEU A 189 -6.30 -23.12 -2.20
CA LEU A 189 -5.08 -22.52 -2.76
C LEU A 189 -4.50 -23.39 -3.87
N ALA A 190 -4.08 -22.72 -4.95
CA ALA A 190 -3.27 -23.28 -6.01
C ALA A 190 -2.03 -22.42 -6.26
N LEU A 191 -0.95 -23.04 -6.70
CA LEU A 191 0.26 -22.32 -7.12
C LEU A 191 -0.03 -21.47 -8.35
N GLY A 192 0.47 -20.23 -8.34
CA GLY A 192 0.52 -19.37 -9.51
C GLY A 192 1.79 -19.64 -10.34
N ASP A 193 2.35 -18.60 -10.92
CA ASP A 193 3.48 -18.69 -11.86
C ASP A 193 4.67 -17.77 -11.50
N GLU A 194 4.67 -17.20 -10.30
CA GLU A 194 5.71 -16.29 -9.80
C GLU A 194 6.21 -16.75 -8.43
N VAL A 195 7.53 -16.81 -8.26
CA VAL A 195 8.15 -17.04 -6.95
C VAL A 195 9.43 -16.22 -6.82
N GLU A 196 9.68 -15.71 -5.62
CA GLU A 196 10.98 -15.17 -5.23
C GLU A 196 11.57 -16.03 -4.12
N LEU A 197 12.70 -16.68 -4.44
CA LEU A 197 13.45 -17.52 -3.53
C LEU A 197 14.73 -16.79 -3.11
N ARG A 198 15.07 -16.82 -1.82
CA ARG A 198 16.33 -16.28 -1.33
C ARG A 198 17.02 -17.24 -0.39
N ASP A 199 18.34 -17.14 -0.35
CA ASP A 199 19.14 -17.79 0.68
C ASP A 199 18.87 -17.12 2.04
N ALA A 200 18.37 -17.89 3.01
CA ALA A 200 18.02 -17.37 4.33
C ALA A 200 19.23 -17.10 5.22
N ALA A 201 20.41 -17.65 4.90
CA ALA A 201 21.61 -17.53 5.73
C ALA A 201 22.37 -16.21 5.52
N SER A 202 22.06 -15.44 4.47
CA SER A 202 22.75 -14.19 4.17
C SER A 202 21.80 -13.09 3.72
N ALA A 203 21.89 -11.92 4.35
CA ALA A 203 21.14 -10.72 3.95
C ALA A 203 21.51 -10.21 2.56
N THR A 204 22.69 -10.58 2.04
CA THR A 204 23.13 -10.36 0.65
C THR A 204 23.21 -11.66 -0.15
N GLY A 205 22.46 -12.69 0.29
CA GLY A 205 22.46 -14.02 -0.28
C GLY A 205 21.90 -14.06 -1.70
N ALA A 206 22.10 -15.20 -2.36
CA ALA A 206 21.66 -15.39 -3.74
C ALA A 206 20.13 -15.42 -3.86
N ILE A 207 19.59 -14.62 -4.78
CA ILE A 207 18.16 -14.46 -5.07
C ILE A 207 17.83 -15.11 -6.41
N ALA A 208 16.82 -15.98 -6.44
CA ALA A 208 16.23 -16.51 -7.67
C ALA A 208 14.80 -15.98 -7.83
N LYS A 209 14.46 -15.47 -9.02
CA LYS A 209 13.13 -14.96 -9.35
C LYS A 209 12.62 -15.67 -10.59
N CYS A 210 11.53 -16.40 -10.45
CA CYS A 210 10.85 -17.08 -11.55
C CYS A 210 9.52 -16.37 -11.80
N ARG A 211 9.16 -16.18 -13.08
CA ARG A 211 7.91 -15.55 -13.52
C ARG A 211 7.42 -16.22 -14.77
N ARG A 212 6.11 -16.48 -14.85
CA ARG A 212 5.50 -17.25 -15.94
C ARG A 212 6.16 -18.62 -16.09
N GLN A 213 6.44 -19.25 -14.95
CA GLN A 213 7.08 -20.55 -14.85
C GLN A 213 6.17 -21.50 -14.07
N ASP A 214 6.19 -22.77 -14.46
CA ASP A 214 5.59 -23.83 -13.64
C ASP A 214 6.36 -23.95 -12.32
N LEU A 215 5.69 -23.64 -11.21
CA LEU A 215 6.29 -23.65 -9.89
C LEU A 215 6.51 -25.06 -9.33
N ASP A 216 5.89 -26.08 -9.92
CA ASP A 216 6.13 -27.49 -9.59
C ASP A 216 7.29 -28.10 -10.41
N GLY A 217 7.90 -27.31 -11.31
CA GLY A 217 9.03 -27.71 -12.13
C GLY A 217 10.32 -28.01 -11.34
N GLU A 218 11.17 -28.88 -11.91
CA GLU A 218 12.44 -29.28 -11.28
C GLU A 218 13.40 -28.09 -11.05
N GLU A 219 13.33 -27.04 -11.86
CA GLU A 219 14.17 -25.85 -11.70
C GLU A 219 13.89 -25.13 -10.38
N VAL A 220 12.62 -25.05 -9.98
CA VAL A 220 12.20 -24.43 -8.72
C VAL A 220 12.54 -25.34 -7.55
N LYS A 221 12.28 -26.65 -7.68
CA LYS A 221 12.63 -27.65 -6.66
C LYS A 221 14.12 -27.69 -6.37
N GLU A 222 14.96 -27.55 -7.39
CA GLU A 222 16.41 -27.53 -7.22
C GLU A 222 16.88 -26.31 -6.40
N HIS A 223 16.27 -25.14 -6.59
CA HIS A 223 16.55 -23.98 -5.73
C HIS A 223 16.20 -24.24 -4.26
N LEU A 224 15.10 -24.95 -3.99
CA LEU A 224 14.68 -25.32 -2.63
C LEU A 224 15.64 -26.35 -2.00
N ARG A 225 16.07 -27.38 -2.76
CA ARG A 225 17.08 -28.37 -2.32
C ARG A 225 18.41 -27.71 -1.94
N ASN A 226 18.76 -26.63 -2.63
CA ASN A 226 19.94 -25.80 -2.34
C ASN A 226 19.73 -24.82 -1.15
N GLY A 227 18.68 -25.01 -0.35
CA GLY A 227 18.45 -24.28 0.90
C GLY A 227 17.80 -22.90 0.74
N LYS A 228 17.30 -22.53 -0.45
CA LYS A 228 16.54 -21.29 -0.61
C LYS A 228 15.15 -21.42 -0.02
N GLN A 229 14.64 -20.32 0.52
CA GLN A 229 13.29 -20.22 1.08
C GLN A 229 12.45 -19.21 0.30
N VAL A 230 11.12 -19.38 0.38
CA VAL A 230 10.14 -18.57 -0.32
C VAL A 230 9.93 -17.23 0.37
N PHE A 231 10.27 -16.13 -0.31
CA PHE A 231 10.03 -14.76 0.14
C PHE A 231 8.77 -14.15 -0.49
N GLN A 232 8.43 -14.58 -1.71
CA GLN A 232 7.19 -14.24 -2.38
C GLN A 232 6.66 -15.45 -3.15
N LEU A 233 5.36 -15.70 -3.08
CA LEU A 233 4.70 -16.81 -3.76
C LEU A 233 3.44 -16.32 -4.48
N GLY A 234 3.39 -16.55 -5.79
CA GLY A 234 2.20 -16.40 -6.61
C GLY A 234 1.21 -17.51 -6.28
N LEU A 235 -0.04 -17.13 -6.04
CA LEU A 235 -1.11 -17.99 -5.58
C LEU A 235 -2.41 -17.62 -6.31
N THR A 236 -3.26 -18.63 -6.49
CA THR A 236 -4.66 -18.47 -6.86
C THR A 236 -5.51 -19.00 -5.72
N PHE A 237 -6.58 -18.30 -5.36
CA PHE A 237 -7.50 -18.67 -4.29
C PHE A 237 -8.91 -18.88 -4.84
N ASP A 238 -9.44 -20.09 -4.64
CA ASP A 238 -10.77 -20.57 -5.05
C ASP A 238 -11.12 -20.28 -6.53
N GLU A 239 -10.13 -20.17 -7.42
CA GLU A 239 -10.30 -19.74 -8.82
C GLU A 239 -11.03 -18.39 -8.97
N ARG A 240 -11.05 -17.57 -7.91
CA ARG A 240 -11.73 -16.27 -7.86
C ARG A 240 -10.78 -15.10 -7.82
N MET A 241 -9.58 -15.28 -7.29
CA MET A 241 -8.54 -14.25 -7.30
C MET A 241 -7.15 -14.85 -7.42
N SER A 242 -6.23 -14.07 -7.99
CA SER A 242 -4.80 -14.35 -7.99
C SER A 242 -4.02 -13.20 -7.36
N PHE A 243 -2.92 -13.53 -6.70
CA PHE A 243 -2.06 -12.57 -6.01
C PHE A 243 -0.67 -13.15 -5.75
N VAL A 244 0.26 -12.29 -5.35
CA VAL A 244 1.58 -12.66 -4.85
C VAL A 244 1.64 -12.34 -3.36
N LEU A 245 1.72 -13.37 -2.52
CA LEU A 245 1.87 -13.22 -1.08
C LEU A 245 3.35 -13.10 -0.72
N GLY A 246 3.73 -12.10 0.05
CA GLY A 246 5.07 -11.99 0.62
C GLY A 246 5.19 -12.61 2.00
N GLU A 247 6.42 -12.94 2.42
CA GLU A 247 6.71 -13.36 3.82
C GLU A 247 6.32 -12.29 4.85
N ASP A 248 6.14 -11.08 4.36
CA ASP A 248 5.79 -9.88 5.09
C ASP A 248 4.26 -9.72 5.24
N LEU A 249 3.50 -10.74 4.80
CA LEU A 249 2.04 -10.83 4.73
C LEU A 249 1.37 -9.72 3.91
N ILE A 250 2.12 -9.06 3.02
CA ILE A 250 1.54 -8.12 2.08
C ILE A 250 1.12 -8.88 0.82
N VAL A 251 -0.15 -8.73 0.46
CA VAL A 251 -0.72 -9.25 -0.79
C VAL A 251 -0.41 -8.27 -1.90
N ARG A 252 0.23 -8.73 -2.97
CA ARG A 252 0.66 -7.91 -4.12
C ARG A 252 0.01 -8.39 -5.38
N LYS A 253 -0.16 -7.49 -6.35
CA LYS A 253 -0.73 -7.82 -7.67
C LYS A 253 -2.08 -8.56 -7.54
N LEU A 254 -2.90 -8.19 -6.56
CA LEU A 254 -4.23 -8.73 -6.39
C LEU A 254 -5.03 -8.49 -7.67
N LYS A 255 -5.59 -9.56 -8.20
CA LYS A 255 -6.45 -9.56 -9.37
C LYS A 255 -7.65 -10.47 -9.09
N PHE A 256 -8.85 -9.93 -9.22
CA PHE A 256 -10.06 -10.74 -9.29
C PHE A 256 -10.15 -11.39 -10.67
N LEU A 257 -10.48 -12.68 -10.69
CA LEU A 257 -10.63 -13.48 -11.90
C LEU A 257 -12.01 -13.25 -12.52
N ASP A 258 -12.17 -13.69 -13.76
CA ASP A 258 -13.32 -13.35 -14.60
C ASP A 258 -14.65 -13.73 -13.94
N VAL A 259 -14.71 -14.86 -13.25
CA VAL A 259 -15.90 -15.29 -12.48
C VAL A 259 -16.38 -14.24 -11.47
N VAL A 260 -15.47 -13.49 -10.84
CA VAL A 260 -15.79 -12.41 -9.89
C VAL A 260 -16.13 -11.13 -10.65
N VAL A 261 -15.38 -10.82 -11.72
CA VAL A 261 -15.62 -9.59 -12.49
C VAL A 261 -16.97 -9.64 -13.19
N ASP A 262 -17.39 -10.82 -13.67
CA ASP A 262 -18.68 -11.02 -14.32
C ASP A 262 -19.87 -10.85 -13.36
N GLU A 263 -19.68 -11.08 -12.04
CA GLU A 263 -20.70 -10.83 -11.01
C GLU A 263 -21.04 -9.34 -10.84
N LEU A 264 -20.14 -8.42 -11.21
CA LEU A 264 -20.46 -6.97 -11.24
C LEU A 264 -21.41 -6.58 -12.36
N GLY A 265 -21.51 -7.41 -13.42
CA GLY A 265 -22.28 -7.09 -14.62
C GLY A 265 -21.75 -5.88 -15.39
N ASP A 266 -22.61 -5.34 -16.27
CA ASP A 266 -22.30 -4.15 -17.06
C ASP A 266 -22.19 -2.89 -16.18
N SER A 267 -21.35 -1.95 -16.60
CA SER A 267 -21.12 -0.69 -15.88
C SER A 267 -22.43 0.07 -15.67
N HIS A 268 -22.73 0.40 -14.41
CA HIS A 268 -23.90 1.21 -14.08
C HIS A 268 -23.72 2.66 -14.57
N PRO A 269 -24.75 3.32 -15.12
CA PRO A 269 -24.63 4.71 -15.58
C PRO A 269 -24.42 5.71 -14.43
N ASP A 270 -24.79 5.32 -13.20
CA ASP A 270 -24.52 6.07 -11.98
C ASP A 270 -23.23 5.59 -11.32
N ALA A 271 -22.25 6.51 -11.24
CA ALA A 271 -20.95 6.27 -10.64
C ALA A 271 -21.00 5.96 -9.14
N ALA A 272 -22.02 6.43 -8.41
CA ALA A 272 -22.19 6.11 -6.99
C ALA A 272 -22.59 4.64 -6.82
N ALA A 273 -23.58 4.19 -7.59
CA ALA A 273 -24.03 2.80 -7.59
C ALA A 273 -22.93 1.82 -8.07
N GLU A 274 -22.14 2.20 -9.08
CA GLU A 274 -20.99 1.40 -9.52
C GLU A 274 -19.94 1.27 -8.40
N ALA A 275 -19.71 2.34 -7.64
CA ALA A 275 -18.78 2.32 -6.50
C ALA A 275 -19.29 1.43 -5.35
N ASP A 276 -20.58 1.52 -5.01
CA ASP A 276 -21.24 0.66 -4.02
C ASP A 276 -21.09 -0.81 -4.39
N ALA A 277 -21.45 -1.19 -5.63
CA ALA A 277 -21.36 -2.56 -6.11
C ALA A 277 -19.91 -3.07 -6.12
N THR A 278 -18.97 -2.26 -6.61
CA THR A 278 -17.54 -2.61 -6.63
C THR A 278 -17.00 -2.80 -5.22
N PHE A 279 -17.38 -1.93 -4.28
CA PHE A 279 -16.89 -2.01 -2.91
C PHE A 279 -17.51 -3.19 -2.16
N ALA A 280 -18.80 -3.47 -2.35
CA ALA A 280 -19.46 -4.64 -1.82
C ALA A 280 -18.72 -5.92 -2.24
N LEU A 281 -18.50 -6.11 -3.55
CA LEU A 281 -17.81 -7.29 -4.06
C LEU A 281 -16.37 -7.38 -3.56
N LEU A 282 -15.63 -6.25 -3.55
CA LEU A 282 -14.27 -6.19 -3.00
C LEU A 282 -14.24 -6.69 -1.55
N THR A 283 -15.13 -6.18 -0.70
CA THR A 283 -15.12 -6.49 0.73
C THR A 283 -15.50 -7.95 0.99
N LEU A 284 -16.47 -8.50 0.25
CA LEU A 284 -16.88 -9.91 0.39
C LEU A 284 -15.78 -10.88 -0.01
N GLU A 285 -15.13 -10.65 -1.15
CA GLU A 285 -14.04 -11.52 -1.60
C GLU A 285 -12.81 -11.39 -0.71
N VAL A 286 -12.46 -10.17 -0.28
CA VAL A 286 -11.33 -9.97 0.62
C VAL A 286 -11.63 -10.53 2.02
N GLU A 287 -12.85 -10.43 2.55
CA GLU A 287 -13.23 -11.05 3.85
C GLU A 287 -12.95 -12.56 3.84
N ARG A 288 -13.26 -13.26 2.75
CA ARG A 288 -12.93 -14.69 2.58
C ARG A 288 -11.44 -14.96 2.63
N LEU A 289 -10.65 -14.16 1.90
CA LEU A 289 -9.19 -14.29 1.91
C LEU A 289 -8.62 -14.00 3.31
N LEU A 290 -9.07 -12.94 3.97
CA LEU A 290 -8.61 -12.57 5.32
C LEU A 290 -8.90 -13.67 6.34
N GLY A 291 -10.10 -14.27 6.30
CA GLY A 291 -10.45 -15.39 7.17
C GLY A 291 -9.53 -16.60 6.96
N LYS A 292 -9.14 -16.86 5.71
CA LYS A 292 -8.17 -17.93 5.40
C LYS A 292 -6.73 -17.59 5.80
N LEU A 293 -6.30 -16.35 5.61
CA LEU A 293 -5.00 -15.90 6.12
C LEU A 293 -4.93 -16.01 7.65
N GLU A 294 -6.03 -15.72 8.35
CA GLU A 294 -6.13 -15.89 9.79
C GLU A 294 -6.01 -17.37 10.21
N GLU A 295 -6.68 -18.28 9.49
CA GLU A 295 -6.57 -19.73 9.69
C GLU A 295 -5.15 -20.26 9.43
N TRP A 296 -4.51 -19.84 8.33
CA TRP A 296 -3.22 -20.39 7.91
C TRP A 296 -2.03 -19.87 8.71
N PHE A 297 -2.05 -18.59 9.10
CA PHE A 297 -0.90 -17.95 9.74
C PHE A 297 -1.09 -17.67 11.23
N GLY A 298 -2.29 -17.93 11.77
CA GLY A 298 -2.64 -17.56 13.15
C GLY A 298 -2.53 -16.05 13.35
N LEU A 299 -3.55 -15.31 12.91
CA LEU A 299 -3.55 -13.83 12.95
C LEU A 299 -4.53 -13.30 14.00
N PRO A 300 -4.22 -13.39 15.30
CA PRO A 300 -5.17 -13.04 16.36
C PRO A 300 -5.60 -11.58 16.27
N ARG A 301 -6.87 -11.32 16.61
CA ARG A 301 -7.33 -9.95 16.85
C ARG A 301 -6.75 -9.48 18.19
N PRO A 302 -6.12 -8.29 18.26
CA PRO A 302 -5.62 -7.73 19.51
C PRO A 302 -6.72 -7.70 20.57
N ALA A 303 -6.38 -8.17 21.77
CA ALA A 303 -7.24 -8.07 22.94
C ALA A 303 -7.51 -6.61 23.30
N GLU A 304 -8.57 -6.38 24.06
CA GLU A 304 -8.85 -5.07 24.67
C GLU A 304 -7.67 -4.69 25.58
N ALA A 305 -7.10 -3.52 25.35
CA ALA A 305 -6.07 -2.92 26.20
C ALA A 305 -6.70 -2.09 27.33
#